data_AF-A0A0L6WC33-F1
#
_entry.id   AF-A0A0L6WC33-F1
#
_cell.length_a   1.000
_cell.length_b   1.000
_cell.length_c   1.000
_cell.angle_alpha   90.00
_cell.angle_beta   90.00
_cell.angle_gamma   90.00
#
_symmetry.space_group_name_H-M   'P 1'
#
loop_
_entity.id
_entity.type
_entity.pdbx_description
1 polymer ?
#
loop_
_entity_poly.entity_id
_entity_poly.type
_entity_poly.pdbx_seq_one_letter_code
_entity_poly.pdbx_strand_id
1 'polypeptide(L)'
;MILAVAVIYFLLCRGRHTHNVPHFPLPDSSTLTEPYECINWQGDLEVCTKGECKGAWKPPRTHHCSACGVCRVGFDHHCPWLGNCVTLARIKRFLCLLYLTPATFIFAVAPFVKTLSLHIYLAFDVSRNDLWTVQNWWDWYGSWIFFGGPLGRWFWGIALGFRILKSRGRDYNLSGEFIEKPHMRLLVLVLCSGIISIFALGLAIMTTRAILLGTTSIETLGQRLGPQGQDLLRSHTTFICIPHMGSRRRVYEIPKSEKIYDLGIKYNWRSLLEAPLYLTESRIYSWPKINRQVLERLRKQESDVDLRAHGVRHITRQVSRRGSCNDLQQSYGHN
;
A
#
# COMPACT_ATOMS: atom_id res chain seq x y z
N MET A 1 3.80 -20.94 15.45
CA MET A 1 3.37 -19.60 14.96
C MET A 1 4.40 -18.52 15.25
N ILE A 2 4.88 -18.38 16.49
CA ILE A 2 5.90 -17.38 16.88
C ILE A 2 7.15 -17.46 15.98
N LEU A 3 7.68 -18.67 15.75
CA LEU A 3 8.83 -18.86 14.85
C LEU A 3 8.55 -18.35 13.43
N ALA A 4 7.36 -18.61 12.88
CA ALA A 4 6.99 -18.14 11.54
C ALA A 4 6.94 -16.61 11.48
N VAL A 5 6.36 -15.96 12.50
CA VAL A 5 6.36 -14.49 12.64
C VAL A 5 7.78 -13.95 12.69
N ALA A 6 8.66 -14.55 13.51
CA ALA A 6 10.04 -14.14 13.65
C ALA A 6 10.83 -14.28 12.34
N VAL A 7 10.67 -15.40 11.63
CA VAL A 7 11.31 -15.64 10.33
C VAL A 7 10.83 -14.61 9.31
N ILE A 8 9.52 -14.38 9.19
CA ILE A 8 8.96 -13.41 8.23
C ILE A 8 9.44 -11.98 8.57
N TYR A 9 9.43 -11.61 9.84
CA TYR A 9 9.93 -10.31 10.30
C TYR A 9 11.41 -10.12 9.91
N PHE A 10 12.25 -11.11 10.20
CA PHE A 10 13.66 -11.09 9.81
C PHE A 10 13.85 -10.95 8.29
N LEU A 11 13.10 -11.69 7.49
CA LEU A 11 13.14 -11.61 6.02
C LEU A 11 12.70 -10.24 5.48
N LEU A 12 11.82 -9.53 6.19
CA LEU A 12 11.40 -8.18 5.84
C LEU A 12 12.44 -7.12 6.22
N CYS A 13 13.14 -7.29 7.33
CA CYS A 13 14.21 -6.39 7.77
C CYS A 13 15.48 -6.51 6.91
N ARG A 14 15.72 -7.69 6.30
CA ARG A 14 16.92 -7.93 5.46
C ARG A 14 16.92 -7.18 4.12
N GLY A 15 18.15 -6.97 3.63
CA GLY A 15 18.43 -6.37 2.34
C GLY A 15 17.84 -4.98 2.20
N ARG A 16 18.09 -4.16 3.23
CA ARG A 16 17.82 -2.73 3.21
C ARG A 16 18.58 -2.03 2.09
N HIS A 17 19.76 -2.48 1.66
CA HIS A 17 20.53 -1.75 0.64
C HIS A 17 20.45 -2.37 -0.76
N THR A 18 20.21 -3.68 -0.87
CA THR A 18 20.34 -4.41 -2.13
C THR A 18 19.01 -4.76 -2.78
N HIS A 19 17.97 -5.06 -1.99
CA HIS A 19 16.76 -5.64 -2.57
C HIS A 19 15.83 -4.60 -3.21
N ASN A 20 15.41 -4.90 -4.44
CA ASN A 20 14.46 -4.13 -5.24
C ASN A 20 14.96 -2.72 -5.59
N VAL A 21 16.27 -2.52 -5.68
CA VAL A 21 16.85 -1.30 -6.26
C VAL A 21 16.82 -1.44 -7.78
N PRO A 22 16.52 -0.37 -8.55
CA PRO A 22 16.65 -0.43 -9.99
C PRO A 22 18.13 -0.57 -10.35
N HIS A 23 18.54 -1.78 -10.70
CA HIS A 23 19.87 -2.09 -11.27
C HIS A 23 19.80 -2.30 -12.78
N PHE A 24 18.66 -1.97 -13.40
CA PHE A 24 18.43 -2.17 -14.81
C PHE A 24 19.02 -1.00 -15.61
N PRO A 25 19.72 -1.26 -16.73
CA PRO A 25 20.15 -0.20 -17.62
C PRO A 25 18.94 0.54 -18.18
N LEU A 26 19.11 1.81 -18.53
CA LEU A 26 18.07 2.58 -19.23
C LEU A 26 17.79 1.89 -20.57
N PRO A 27 16.56 1.40 -20.82
CA PRO A 27 16.27 0.70 -22.06
C PRO A 27 16.23 1.70 -23.22
N ASP A 28 16.69 1.25 -24.40
CA ASP A 28 16.50 2.04 -25.61
C ASP A 28 15.02 2.04 -25.98
N SER A 29 14.42 3.22 -25.84
CA SER A 29 13.02 3.48 -26.18
C SER A 29 12.65 3.06 -27.60
N SER A 30 13.61 3.00 -28.54
CA SER A 30 13.39 2.60 -29.94
C SER A 30 13.09 1.11 -30.12
N THR A 31 13.57 0.30 -29.18
CA THR A 31 13.45 -1.15 -29.19
C THR A 31 12.22 -1.67 -28.44
N LEU A 32 11.50 -0.79 -27.74
CA LEU A 32 10.32 -1.17 -26.96
C LEU A 32 9.15 -1.48 -27.88
N THR A 33 8.62 -2.70 -27.78
CA THR A 33 7.45 -3.17 -28.55
C THR A 33 6.15 -3.18 -27.75
N GLU A 34 6.25 -3.15 -26.43
CA GLU A 34 5.11 -3.16 -25.51
C GLU A 34 4.79 -1.74 -25.02
N PRO A 35 3.52 -1.42 -24.70
CA PRO A 35 3.16 -0.14 -24.11
C PRO A 35 3.84 0.11 -22.76
N TYR A 36 4.31 1.34 -22.53
CA TYR A 36 5.05 1.71 -21.32
C TYR A 36 4.70 3.11 -20.78
N GLU A 37 5.01 3.35 -19.50
CA GLU A 37 4.89 4.68 -18.89
C GLU A 37 6.04 5.60 -19.31
N CYS A 38 5.70 6.83 -19.69
CA CYS A 38 6.65 7.89 -20.05
C CYS A 38 6.32 9.20 -19.30
N ILE A 39 7.26 10.15 -19.31
CA ILE A 39 7.16 11.39 -18.52
C ILE A 39 6.69 12.60 -19.33
N ASN A 40 6.62 12.49 -20.66
CA ASN A 40 6.29 13.59 -21.56
C ASN A 40 5.72 13.08 -22.90
N TRP A 41 5.25 14.02 -23.73
CA TRP A 41 4.73 13.74 -25.07
C TRP A 41 5.76 13.19 -26.05
N GLN A 42 7.06 13.29 -25.73
CA GLN A 42 8.15 12.72 -26.52
C GLN A 42 8.33 11.22 -26.25
N GLY A 43 7.73 10.69 -25.19
CA GLY A 43 7.85 9.28 -24.80
C GLY A 43 9.12 8.99 -24.01
N ASP A 44 9.71 10.00 -23.36
CA ASP A 44 10.93 9.82 -22.57
C ASP A 44 10.66 8.99 -21.31
N LEU A 45 11.66 8.21 -20.91
CA LEU A 45 11.60 7.36 -19.72
C LEU A 45 12.01 8.15 -18.47
N GLU A 46 11.38 7.82 -17.33
CA GLU A 46 11.72 8.48 -16.07
C GLU A 46 13.11 8.06 -15.56
N VAL A 47 13.90 9.02 -15.11
CA VAL A 47 15.19 8.79 -14.43
C VAL A 47 15.20 9.43 -13.04
N CYS A 48 16.05 8.93 -12.15
CA CYS A 48 16.20 9.48 -10.80
C CYS A 48 17.58 10.09 -10.57
N THR A 49 17.63 11.40 -10.35
CA THR A 49 18.86 12.14 -10.06
C THR A 49 19.17 12.26 -8.56
N LYS A 50 18.31 11.73 -7.68
CA LYS A 50 18.44 11.87 -6.22
C LYS A 50 19.40 10.85 -5.61
N GLY A 51 20.20 11.30 -4.64
CA GLY A 51 21.02 10.43 -3.78
C GLY A 51 21.96 9.53 -4.59
N GLU A 52 22.00 8.25 -4.24
CA GLU A 52 22.85 7.26 -4.90
C GLU A 52 22.38 6.86 -6.30
N CYS A 53 21.17 7.27 -6.72
CA CYS A 53 20.61 6.86 -8.01
C CYS A 53 21.33 7.50 -9.20
N LYS A 54 21.91 8.70 -9.08
CA LYS A 54 22.79 9.33 -10.07
C LYS A 54 22.33 9.24 -11.54
N GLY A 55 21.04 9.45 -11.80
CA GLY A 55 20.46 9.40 -13.16
C GLY A 55 20.03 7.99 -13.60
N ALA A 56 20.03 7.01 -12.71
CA ALA A 56 19.54 5.66 -12.99
C ALA A 56 18.08 5.69 -13.46
N TRP A 57 17.77 4.78 -14.39
CA TRP A 57 16.42 4.57 -14.85
C TRP A 57 15.49 4.26 -13.69
N LYS A 58 14.29 4.84 -13.73
CA LYS A 58 13.24 4.68 -12.73
C LYS A 58 12.08 3.92 -13.41
N PRO A 59 12.06 2.58 -13.31
CA PRO A 59 11.01 1.79 -13.93
C PRO A 59 9.62 2.16 -13.36
N PRO A 60 8.54 1.84 -14.08
CA PRO A 60 7.17 1.91 -13.59
C PRO A 60 6.99 1.52 -12.12
N ARG A 61 6.17 2.30 -11.40
CA ARG A 61 5.88 2.13 -9.96
C ARG A 61 7.11 2.14 -9.04
N THR A 62 8.24 2.66 -9.49
CA THR A 62 9.43 2.87 -8.68
C THR A 62 9.36 4.23 -7.99
N HIS A 63 9.75 4.32 -6.72
CA HIS A 63 9.86 5.62 -6.03
C HIS A 63 11.18 5.72 -5.25
N HIS A 64 11.72 6.94 -5.18
CA HIS A 64 12.91 7.22 -4.37
C HIS A 64 12.51 7.36 -2.91
N CYS A 65 13.08 6.52 -2.04
CA CYS A 65 12.85 6.60 -0.61
C CYS A 65 13.97 7.42 0.03
N SER A 66 13.65 8.61 0.55
CA SER A 66 14.61 9.49 1.23
C SER A 66 15.26 8.81 2.46
N ALA A 67 14.48 8.05 3.25
CA ALA A 67 14.99 7.33 4.42
C ALA A 67 15.98 6.19 4.08
N CYS A 68 15.92 5.67 2.86
CA CYS A 68 16.88 4.68 2.37
C CYS A 68 17.95 5.27 1.45
N GLY A 69 17.76 6.48 0.92
CA GLY A 69 18.67 7.12 -0.04
C GLY A 69 18.65 6.56 -1.47
N VAL A 70 17.72 5.63 -1.79
CA VAL A 70 17.71 4.90 -3.07
C VAL A 70 16.28 4.68 -3.61
N CYS A 71 16.17 4.45 -4.91
CA CYS A 71 14.93 4.04 -5.58
C CYS A 71 14.54 2.60 -5.26
N ARG A 72 13.24 2.35 -5.06
CA ARG A 72 12.69 1.01 -4.84
C ARG A 72 11.65 0.67 -5.89
N VAL A 73 11.84 -0.44 -6.59
CA VAL A 73 10.92 -0.96 -7.61
C VAL A 73 9.65 -1.46 -6.93
N GLY A 74 8.50 -1.07 -7.47
CA GLY A 74 7.19 -1.37 -6.87
C GLY A 74 7.08 -0.83 -5.44
N PHE A 75 7.54 0.39 -5.20
CA PHE A 75 7.55 0.98 -3.85
C PHE A 75 6.12 1.15 -3.32
N ASP A 76 5.90 0.72 -2.08
CA ASP A 76 4.64 0.96 -1.37
C ASP A 76 4.82 2.05 -0.31
N HIS A 77 5.68 1.78 0.68
CA HIS A 77 6.05 2.74 1.72
C HIS A 77 7.37 2.34 2.40
N HIS A 78 7.98 3.29 3.11
CA HIS A 78 9.02 2.98 4.08
C HIS A 78 8.38 2.68 5.43
N CYS A 79 8.67 1.51 6.00
CA CYS A 79 8.09 1.08 7.26
C CYS A 79 9.14 1.22 8.38
N PRO A 80 8.97 2.16 9.33
CA PRO A 80 9.91 2.34 10.43
C PRO A 80 10.04 1.08 11.30
N TRP A 81 8.96 0.33 11.47
CA TRP A 81 8.92 -0.92 12.26
C TRP A 81 9.79 -2.04 11.70
N LEU A 82 10.08 -1.98 10.40
CA LEU A 82 10.95 -2.94 9.69
C LEU A 82 12.35 -2.35 9.44
N GLY A 83 12.54 -1.04 9.66
CA GLY A 83 13.73 -0.31 9.22
C GLY A 83 14.00 -0.44 7.71
N ASN A 84 12.96 -0.72 6.91
CA ASN A 84 13.10 -1.10 5.50
C ASN A 84 11.86 -0.70 4.67
N CYS A 85 12.02 -0.65 3.35
CA CYS A 85 10.92 -0.39 2.42
C CYS A 85 10.09 -1.64 2.14
N VAL A 86 8.77 -1.48 2.25
CA VAL A 86 7.81 -2.43 1.71
C VAL A 86 7.64 -2.13 0.22
N THR A 87 7.77 -3.17 -0.59
CA THR A 87 7.60 -3.12 -2.05
C THR A 87 6.63 -4.20 -2.48
N LEU A 88 6.12 -4.15 -3.71
CA LEU A 88 5.27 -5.19 -4.29
C LEU A 88 5.91 -6.59 -4.20
N ALA A 89 7.22 -6.69 -4.41
CA ALA A 89 7.98 -7.93 -4.26
C ALA A 89 8.07 -8.45 -2.79
N ARG A 90 7.80 -7.58 -1.82
CA ARG A 90 7.77 -7.88 -0.37
C ARG A 90 6.37 -7.88 0.22
N ILE A 91 5.35 -7.47 -0.53
CA ILE A 91 4.02 -7.20 0.00
C ILE A 91 3.34 -8.46 0.54
N LYS A 92 3.59 -9.63 -0.09
CA LYS A 92 3.12 -10.93 0.41
C LYS A 92 3.62 -11.23 1.82
N ARG A 93 4.93 -11.05 2.06
CA ARG A 93 5.54 -11.26 3.38
C ARG A 93 5.00 -10.26 4.40
N PHE A 94 4.83 -9.00 3.99
CA PHE A 94 4.24 -7.97 4.85
C PHE A 94 2.80 -8.34 5.26
N LEU A 95 1.95 -8.77 4.32
CA LEU A 95 0.62 -9.27 4.63
C LEU A 95 0.65 -10.51 5.53
N CYS A 96 1.54 -11.47 5.29
CA CYS A 96 1.69 -12.62 6.17
C CYS A 96 2.03 -12.18 7.60
N LEU A 97 2.94 -11.22 7.79
CA LEU A 97 3.24 -10.65 9.11
C LEU A 97 1.98 -10.05 9.76
N LEU A 98 1.24 -9.23 9.00
CA LEU A 98 0.06 -8.54 9.51
C LEU A 98 -1.08 -9.49 9.88
N TYR A 99 -1.31 -10.56 9.13
CA TYR A 99 -2.32 -11.58 9.46
C TYR A 99 -1.87 -12.56 10.54
N LEU A 100 -0.59 -12.93 10.57
CA LEU A 100 -0.06 -13.84 11.59
C LEU A 100 0.06 -13.18 12.97
N THR A 101 0.18 -11.86 13.04
CA THR A 101 0.23 -11.12 14.32
C THR A 101 -1.02 -11.34 15.19
N PRO A 102 -2.26 -11.01 14.74
CA PRO A 102 -3.47 -11.26 15.53
C PRO A 102 -3.72 -12.75 15.75
N ALA A 103 -3.39 -13.61 14.77
CA ALA A 103 -3.55 -15.05 14.92
C ALA A 103 -2.61 -15.61 16.02
N THR A 104 -1.37 -15.13 16.08
CA THR A 104 -0.40 -15.50 17.13
C THR A 104 -0.84 -14.97 18.49
N PHE A 105 -1.40 -13.75 18.56
CA PHE A 105 -1.96 -13.20 19.79
C PHE A 105 -3.11 -14.07 20.33
N ILE A 106 -4.09 -14.42 19.49
CA ILE A 106 -5.22 -15.29 19.88
C ILE A 106 -4.70 -16.63 20.38
N PHE A 107 -3.81 -17.27 19.63
CA PHE A 107 -3.23 -18.56 20.01
C PHE A 107 -2.44 -18.49 21.32
N ALA A 108 -1.71 -17.39 21.55
CA ALA A 108 -0.94 -17.20 22.77
C ALA A 108 -1.84 -16.97 23.99
N VAL A 109 -2.94 -16.23 23.86
CA VAL A 109 -3.84 -15.90 24.98
C VAL A 109 -4.83 -17.01 25.31
N ALA A 110 -5.24 -17.81 24.32
CA ALA A 110 -6.27 -18.84 24.47
C ALA A 110 -6.06 -19.79 25.68
N PRO A 111 -4.85 -20.30 25.98
CA PRO A 111 -4.65 -21.25 27.08
C PRO A 111 -4.95 -20.67 28.47
N PHE A 112 -4.77 -19.35 28.67
CA PHE A 112 -4.91 -18.72 29.98
C PHE A 112 -6.04 -17.68 30.04
N VAL A 113 -6.91 -17.62 29.03
CA VAL A 113 -8.02 -16.66 28.99
C VAL A 113 -8.95 -16.81 30.21
N LYS A 114 -9.24 -18.05 30.64
CA LYS A 114 -10.08 -18.32 31.82
C LYS A 114 -9.44 -17.80 33.10
N THR A 115 -8.15 -18.09 33.30
CA THR A 115 -7.38 -17.63 34.46
C THR A 115 -7.29 -16.11 34.48
N LEU A 116 -7.03 -15.49 33.34
CA LEU A 116 -6.98 -14.04 33.20
C LEU A 116 -8.34 -13.39 33.55
N SER A 117 -9.44 -13.94 33.03
CA SER A 117 -10.79 -13.45 33.35
C SER A 117 -11.11 -13.58 34.84
N LEU A 118 -10.71 -14.70 35.47
CA LEU A 118 -10.87 -14.89 36.90
C LEU A 118 -10.07 -13.86 37.71
N HIS A 119 -8.82 -13.61 37.33
CA HIS A 119 -7.99 -12.59 37.99
C HIS A 119 -8.56 -11.19 37.85
N ILE A 120 -9.08 -10.84 36.66
CA ILE A 120 -9.75 -9.56 36.44
C ILE A 120 -11.00 -9.45 37.29
N TYR A 121 -11.81 -10.50 37.35
CA TYR A 121 -13.02 -10.54 38.19
C TYR A 121 -12.68 -10.37 39.67
N LEU A 122 -11.71 -11.13 40.18
CA LEU A 122 -11.25 -11.03 41.58
C LEU A 122 -10.70 -9.65 41.90
N ALA A 123 -9.89 -9.07 40.99
CA ALA A 123 -9.38 -7.72 41.18
C ALA A 123 -10.51 -6.69 41.21
N PHE A 124 -11.46 -6.81 40.28
CA PHE A 124 -12.64 -5.95 40.25
C PHE A 124 -13.45 -6.06 41.54
N ASP A 125 -13.77 -7.28 41.99
CA ASP A 125 -14.54 -7.52 43.21
C ASP A 125 -13.85 -6.93 44.45
N VAL A 126 -12.57 -7.24 44.66
CA VAL A 126 -11.80 -6.69 45.78
C VAL A 126 -11.75 -5.17 45.74
N SER A 127 -11.61 -4.56 44.55
CA SER A 127 -11.62 -3.10 44.41
C SER A 127 -12.96 -2.47 44.80
N ARG A 128 -14.08 -3.21 44.63
CA ARG A 128 -15.44 -2.75 44.95
C ARG A 128 -15.83 -2.98 46.40
N ASN A 129 -15.15 -3.89 47.08
CA ASN A 129 -15.42 -4.25 48.47
C ASN A 129 -14.42 -3.62 49.46
N ASP A 130 -13.32 -3.06 48.99
CA ASP A 130 -12.34 -2.36 49.81
C ASP A 130 -12.77 -0.92 50.15
N LEU A 131 -12.93 -0.62 51.44
CA LEU A 131 -13.46 0.66 51.93
C LEU A 131 -12.71 1.87 51.39
N TRP A 132 -11.38 1.82 51.39
CA TRP A 132 -10.55 2.93 50.89
C TRP A 132 -10.79 3.14 49.39
N THR A 133 -10.80 2.06 48.62
CA THR A 133 -11.00 2.13 47.17
C THR A 133 -12.40 2.61 46.80
N VAL A 134 -13.43 2.18 47.54
CA VAL A 134 -14.80 2.65 47.33
C VAL A 134 -14.88 4.16 47.54
N GLN A 135 -14.41 4.65 48.69
CA GLN A 135 -14.50 6.06 49.03
C GLN A 135 -13.66 6.96 48.11
N ASN A 136 -12.44 6.53 47.78
CA ASN A 136 -11.47 7.37 47.06
C ASN A 136 -11.50 7.21 45.54
N TRP A 137 -12.13 6.14 45.03
CA TRP A 137 -12.21 5.89 43.60
C TRP A 137 -13.63 5.74 43.10
N TRP A 138 -14.38 4.77 43.64
CA TRP A 138 -15.68 4.43 43.07
C TRP A 138 -16.77 5.47 43.39
N ASP A 139 -16.85 6.01 44.59
CA ASP A 139 -17.85 7.01 44.93
C ASP A 139 -17.41 8.43 44.58
N TRP A 140 -16.10 8.61 44.35
CA TRP A 140 -15.55 9.88 43.94
C TRP A 140 -15.91 10.21 42.48
N TYR A 141 -16.71 11.27 42.30
CA TYR A 141 -17.18 11.73 40.98
C TYR A 141 -16.03 12.02 39.99
N GLY A 142 -14.88 12.50 40.47
CA GLY A 142 -13.74 12.83 39.60
C GLY A 142 -13.18 11.65 38.81
N SER A 143 -13.39 10.42 39.27
CA SER A 143 -13.01 9.20 38.55
C SER A 143 -13.73 9.03 37.20
N TRP A 144 -14.89 9.67 37.01
CA TRP A 144 -15.63 9.66 35.73
C TRP A 144 -15.04 10.60 34.69
N ILE A 145 -14.21 11.56 35.09
CA ILE A 145 -13.76 12.66 34.22
C ILE A 145 -12.23 12.62 34.04
N PHE A 146 -11.48 12.60 35.14
CA PHE A 146 -10.03 12.90 35.10
C PHE A 146 -9.14 11.75 34.62
N PHE A 147 -9.66 10.51 34.60
CA PHE A 147 -8.83 9.33 34.36
C PHE A 147 -9.33 8.48 33.20
N GLY A 148 -9.57 9.09 32.03
CA GLY A 148 -9.94 8.37 30.82
C GLY A 148 -11.43 8.09 30.69
N GLY A 149 -12.28 8.89 31.35
CA GLY A 149 -13.73 8.81 31.21
C GLY A 149 -14.34 7.52 31.79
N PRO A 150 -15.54 7.14 31.31
CA PRO A 150 -16.20 5.90 31.71
C PRO A 150 -15.32 4.64 31.55
N LEU A 151 -14.53 4.55 30.48
CA LEU A 151 -13.66 3.39 30.24
C LEU A 151 -12.50 3.32 31.23
N GLY A 152 -11.85 4.45 31.49
CA GLY A 152 -10.71 4.52 32.37
C GLY A 152 -11.08 4.29 33.85
N ARG A 153 -12.30 4.66 34.26
CA ARG A 153 -12.84 4.34 35.60
C ARG A 153 -12.75 2.85 35.95
N TRP A 154 -13.15 1.98 35.02
CA TRP A 154 -13.09 0.52 35.20
C TRP A 154 -11.65 0.00 35.18
N PHE A 155 -10.83 0.50 34.25
CA PHE A 155 -9.43 0.11 34.12
C PHE A 155 -8.65 0.37 35.42
N TRP A 156 -8.74 1.59 35.95
CA TRP A 156 -8.04 1.98 37.17
C TRP A 156 -8.63 1.33 38.42
N GLY A 157 -9.95 1.09 38.46
CA GLY A 157 -10.58 0.32 39.54
C GLY A 157 -10.02 -1.11 39.62
N ILE A 158 -9.94 -1.80 38.48
CA ILE A 158 -9.31 -3.12 38.37
C ILE A 158 -7.83 -3.05 38.78
N ALA A 159 -7.09 -2.02 38.34
CA ALA A 159 -5.68 -1.83 38.71
C ALA A 159 -5.47 -1.65 40.22
N LEU A 160 -6.33 -0.88 40.88
CA LEU A 160 -6.35 -0.75 42.35
C LEU A 160 -6.65 -2.10 43.01
N GLY A 161 -7.61 -2.84 42.47
CA GLY A 161 -7.92 -4.21 42.89
C GLY A 161 -6.72 -5.15 42.87
N PHE A 162 -5.97 -5.16 41.76
CA PHE A 162 -4.74 -5.94 41.67
C PHE A 162 -3.64 -5.45 42.64
N ARG A 163 -3.57 -4.15 42.92
CA ARG A 163 -2.65 -3.61 43.94
C ARG A 163 -3.00 -4.13 45.34
N ILE A 164 -4.29 -4.19 45.67
CA ILE A 164 -4.78 -4.75 46.93
C ILE A 164 -4.50 -6.25 47.00
N LEU A 165 -4.84 -7.01 45.94
CA LEU A 165 -4.54 -8.44 45.86
C LEU A 165 -3.05 -8.73 46.03
N LYS A 166 -2.17 -7.91 45.46
CA LYS A 166 -0.72 -8.03 45.65
C LYS A 166 -0.29 -7.73 47.09
N SER A 167 -0.97 -6.80 47.78
CA SER A 167 -0.68 -6.49 49.18
C SER A 167 -1.10 -7.60 50.14
N ARG A 168 -2.30 -8.18 49.94
CA ARG A 168 -2.88 -9.26 50.76
C ARG A 168 -2.35 -10.65 50.40
N GLY A 169 -2.03 -10.88 49.13
CA GLY A 169 -1.49 -12.13 48.61
C GLY A 169 -0.06 -12.46 49.07
N ARG A 170 0.58 -11.55 49.82
CA ARG A 170 1.84 -11.83 50.54
C ARG A 170 1.62 -12.72 51.77
N ASP A 171 0.37 -12.81 52.25
CA ASP A 171 -0.02 -13.56 53.46
C ASP A 171 -0.52 -14.98 53.15
N TYR A 172 -0.85 -15.27 51.89
CA TYR A 172 -1.28 -16.59 51.43
C TYR A 172 -0.11 -17.25 50.69
N ASN A 173 0.53 -18.25 51.30
CA ASN A 173 1.58 -19.10 50.72
C ASN A 173 1.08 -19.93 49.51
N LEU A 174 0.63 -19.26 48.45
CA LEU A 174 0.17 -19.89 47.22
C LEU A 174 1.41 -20.32 46.43
N SER A 175 1.59 -21.63 46.24
CA SER A 175 2.64 -22.24 45.41
C SER A 175 2.26 -22.08 43.94
N GLY A 176 2.83 -21.10 43.26
CA GLY A 176 2.59 -20.82 41.84
C GLY A 176 3.39 -19.59 41.39
N GLU A 177 4.12 -19.71 40.26
CA GLU A 177 5.20 -18.78 39.94
C GLU A 177 4.82 -17.58 39.06
N PHE A 178 3.83 -17.67 38.14
CA PHE A 178 3.54 -16.51 37.28
C PHE A 178 2.10 -16.39 36.71
N ILE A 179 1.48 -17.48 36.26
CA ILE A 179 0.13 -17.45 35.65
C ILE A 179 -0.98 -17.63 36.70
N GLU A 180 -0.68 -18.30 37.80
CA GLU A 180 -1.68 -18.68 38.80
C GLU A 180 -2.00 -17.53 39.78
N LYS A 181 -1.02 -16.65 40.02
CA LYS A 181 -1.19 -15.49 40.90
C LYS A 181 -1.70 -14.27 40.13
N PRO A 182 -2.66 -13.50 40.69
CA PRO A 182 -3.19 -12.31 40.04
C PRO A 182 -2.12 -11.22 39.93
N HIS A 183 -1.69 -10.93 38.70
CA HIS A 183 -0.66 -9.93 38.41
C HIS A 183 -1.07 -8.99 37.27
N MET A 184 -0.90 -7.68 37.49
CA MET A 184 -1.13 -6.64 36.47
C MET A 184 -0.28 -6.81 35.21
N ARG A 185 0.90 -7.43 35.33
CA ARG A 185 1.83 -7.59 34.21
C ARG A 185 1.20 -8.35 33.06
N LEU A 186 0.49 -9.44 33.36
CA LEU A 186 -0.18 -10.25 32.34
C LEU A 186 -1.29 -9.45 31.65
N LEU A 187 -2.11 -8.73 32.43
CA LEU A 187 -3.16 -7.87 31.89
C LEU A 187 -2.61 -6.80 30.95
N VAL A 188 -1.57 -6.07 31.39
CA VAL A 188 -0.92 -5.02 30.58
C VAL A 188 -0.35 -5.60 29.29
N LEU A 189 0.37 -6.73 29.36
CA LEU A 189 0.93 -7.38 28.18
C LEU A 189 -0.16 -7.80 27.18
N VAL A 190 -1.26 -8.40 27.66
CA VAL A 190 -2.39 -8.82 26.81
C VAL A 190 -3.08 -7.61 26.18
N LEU A 191 -3.32 -6.54 26.93
CA LEU A 191 -3.93 -5.32 26.39
C LEU A 191 -3.04 -4.65 25.33
N CYS A 192 -1.75 -4.44 25.63
CA CYS A 192 -0.82 -3.85 24.66
C CYS A 192 -0.71 -4.71 23.39
N SER A 193 -0.61 -6.04 23.54
CA SER A 193 -0.54 -6.98 22.41
C SER A 193 -1.85 -7.01 21.61
N GLY A 194 -2.99 -6.86 22.28
CA GLY A 194 -4.31 -6.76 21.67
C GLY A 194 -4.45 -5.49 20.82
N ILE A 195 -4.01 -4.34 21.32
CA ILE A 195 -4.00 -3.07 20.55
C ILE A 195 -3.15 -3.21 19.29
N ILE A 196 -1.95 -3.76 19.41
CA ILE A 196 -1.06 -4.02 18.27
C ILE A 196 -1.72 -4.99 17.27
N SER A 197 -2.40 -6.03 17.77
CA SER A 197 -3.09 -7.01 16.93
C SER A 197 -4.26 -6.41 16.16
N ILE A 198 -5.05 -5.53 16.78
CA ILE A 198 -6.14 -4.80 16.13
C ILE A 198 -5.59 -3.87 15.05
N PHE A 199 -4.54 -3.11 15.37
CA PHE A 199 -3.88 -2.23 14.42
C PHE A 199 -3.30 -3.01 13.23
N ALA A 200 -2.62 -4.13 13.49
CA ALA A 200 -2.08 -5.00 12.45
C ALA A 200 -3.18 -5.57 11.55
N LEU A 201 -4.32 -5.97 12.11
CA LEU A 201 -5.47 -6.46 11.34
C LEU A 201 -6.08 -5.35 10.46
N GLY A 202 -6.22 -4.14 11.00
CA GLY A 202 -6.69 -2.97 10.24
C GLY A 202 -5.79 -2.67 9.04
N LEU A 203 -4.47 -2.67 9.25
CA LEU A 203 -3.49 -2.55 8.16
C LEU A 203 -3.60 -3.71 7.17
N ALA A 204 -3.76 -4.95 7.64
CA ALA A 204 -3.89 -6.12 6.77
C ALA A 204 -5.08 -5.97 5.81
N ILE A 205 -6.23 -5.57 6.34
CA ILE A 205 -7.46 -5.36 5.57
C ILE A 205 -7.27 -4.22 4.55
N MET A 206 -6.70 -3.09 4.97
CA MET A 206 -6.45 -1.96 4.08
C MET A 206 -5.48 -2.31 2.95
N THR A 207 -4.36 -2.95 3.27
CA THR A 207 -3.35 -3.37 2.30
C THR A 207 -3.90 -4.44 1.34
N THR A 208 -4.63 -5.43 1.84
CA THR A 208 -5.31 -6.42 1.00
C THR A 208 -6.29 -5.75 0.04
N ARG A 209 -7.10 -4.80 0.52
CA ARG A 209 -8.01 -4.03 -0.34
C ARG A 209 -7.27 -3.27 -1.43
N ALA A 210 -6.16 -2.60 -1.11
CA ALA A 210 -5.35 -1.88 -2.11
C ALA A 210 -4.81 -2.83 -3.20
N ILE A 211 -4.26 -3.97 -2.79
CA ILE A 211 -3.75 -4.99 -3.73
C ILE A 211 -4.87 -5.53 -4.61
N LEU A 212 -6.04 -5.85 -4.05
CA LEU A 212 -7.18 -6.34 -4.84
C LEU A 212 -7.65 -5.31 -5.88
N LEU A 213 -7.45 -4.03 -5.62
CA LEU A 213 -7.72 -2.93 -6.54
C LEU A 213 -6.52 -2.57 -7.45
N GLY A 214 -5.43 -3.34 -7.40
CA GLY A 214 -4.24 -3.13 -8.22
C GLY A 214 -3.36 -1.95 -7.80
N THR A 215 -3.65 -1.30 -6.65
CA THR A 215 -2.97 -0.08 -6.22
C THR A 215 -1.96 -0.31 -5.11
N THR A 216 -0.92 0.52 -5.04
CA THR A 216 -0.06 0.69 -3.86
C THR A 216 -0.68 1.67 -2.86
N SER A 217 -0.15 1.70 -1.65
CA SER A 217 -0.51 2.67 -0.61
C SER A 217 -0.29 4.11 -1.08
N ILE A 218 0.81 4.38 -1.78
CA ILE A 218 1.12 5.72 -2.31
C ILE A 218 0.16 6.12 -3.44
N GLU A 219 -0.19 5.21 -4.35
CA GLU A 219 -1.19 5.44 -5.41
C GLU A 219 -2.58 5.69 -4.79
N THR A 220 -2.95 4.92 -3.77
CA THR A 220 -4.22 5.08 -3.06
C THR A 220 -4.30 6.42 -2.32
N LEU A 221 -3.19 6.87 -1.72
CA LEU A 221 -3.11 8.17 -1.05
C LEU A 221 -3.24 9.32 -2.05
N GLY A 222 -2.53 9.24 -3.18
CA GLY A 222 -2.63 10.22 -4.26
C GLY A 222 -4.06 10.38 -4.81
N GLN A 223 -4.82 9.29 -4.85
CA GLN A 223 -6.23 9.34 -5.25
C GLN A 223 -7.13 10.03 -4.20
N ARG A 224 -6.83 9.90 -2.90
CA ARG A 224 -7.65 10.48 -1.82
C ARG A 224 -7.40 11.97 -1.59
N LEU A 225 -6.19 12.45 -1.82
CA LEU A 225 -5.80 13.83 -1.52
C LEU A 225 -6.32 14.87 -2.54
N GLY A 226 -7.08 14.45 -3.55
CA GLY A 226 -7.65 15.34 -4.56
C GLY A 226 -6.58 16.09 -5.37
N PRO A 227 -6.97 17.14 -6.11
CA PRO A 227 -6.05 17.88 -6.99
C PRO A 227 -4.89 18.55 -6.23
N GLN A 228 -5.17 19.17 -5.09
CA GLN A 228 -4.16 19.93 -4.33
C GLN A 228 -3.08 19.06 -3.68
N GLY A 229 -3.40 17.85 -3.22
CA GLY A 229 -2.38 16.96 -2.65
C GLY A 229 -1.70 16.04 -3.67
N GLN A 230 -2.22 15.94 -4.90
CA GLN A 230 -1.53 15.28 -6.01
C GLN A 230 -0.27 16.04 -6.45
N ASP A 231 -0.26 17.36 -6.31
CA ASP A 231 0.91 18.20 -6.64
C ASP A 231 2.05 18.03 -5.61
N LEU A 232 1.72 17.70 -4.36
CA LEU A 232 2.67 17.44 -3.27
C LEU A 232 3.38 16.07 -3.38
N LEU A 233 2.75 15.05 -3.97
CA LEU A 233 3.31 13.68 -4.01
C LEU A 233 4.23 13.41 -5.22
N ARG A 234 3.95 13.99 -6.39
CA ARG A 234 4.87 14.25 -7.53
C ARG A 234 4.03 14.67 -8.75
N SER A 235 4.60 15.56 -9.55
CA SER A 235 3.97 16.48 -10.50
C SER A 235 3.83 15.98 -11.94
N HIS A 236 3.68 14.68 -12.20
CA HIS A 236 3.56 14.21 -13.60
C HIS A 236 2.17 13.64 -13.85
N THR A 237 1.49 14.21 -14.84
CA THR A 237 0.47 13.51 -15.61
C THR A 237 1.11 12.21 -16.12
N THR A 238 0.40 11.09 -15.95
CA THR A 238 0.94 9.80 -16.39
C THR A 238 0.72 9.69 -17.89
N PHE A 239 1.79 9.52 -18.65
CA PHE A 239 1.71 9.30 -20.09
C PHE A 239 1.96 7.84 -20.41
N ILE A 240 1.14 7.26 -21.30
CA ILE A 240 1.37 5.92 -21.84
C ILE A 240 1.83 6.06 -23.30
N CYS A 241 3.00 5.50 -23.58
CA CYS A 241 3.53 5.39 -24.93
C CYS A 241 3.15 4.02 -25.51
N ILE A 242 2.50 4.03 -26.68
CA ILE A 242 2.23 2.83 -27.47
C ILE A 242 3.18 2.83 -28.68
N PRO A 243 4.19 1.93 -28.72
CA PRO A 243 5.07 1.79 -29.86
C PRO A 243 4.34 1.16 -31.06
N HIS A 244 4.60 1.67 -32.26
CA HIS A 244 4.00 1.18 -33.52
C HIS A 244 5.05 0.53 -34.41
N MET A 245 4.68 -0.56 -35.10
CA MET A 245 5.53 -1.15 -36.13
C MET A 245 5.58 -0.23 -37.35
N GLY A 246 6.71 0.45 -37.57
CA GLY A 246 7.02 1.08 -38.88
C GLY A 246 7.01 2.61 -38.96
N SER A 247 6.60 3.36 -37.93
CA SER A 247 7.09 4.72 -37.56
C SER A 247 6.05 5.60 -36.84
N ARG A 248 6.57 6.37 -35.87
CA ARG A 248 5.93 7.25 -34.86
C ARG A 248 5.18 6.52 -33.73
N ARG A 249 5.79 6.56 -32.55
CA ARG A 249 5.16 6.22 -31.27
C ARG A 249 4.03 7.22 -30.99
N ARG A 250 2.94 6.75 -30.40
CA ARG A 250 1.88 7.64 -29.90
C ARG A 250 1.89 7.67 -28.39
N VAL A 251 1.75 8.88 -27.88
CA VAL A 251 1.71 9.14 -26.44
C VAL A 251 0.31 9.59 -26.07
N TYR A 252 -0.23 9.02 -25.01
CA TYR A 252 -1.55 9.33 -24.48
C TYR A 252 -1.43 9.80 -23.05
N GLU A 253 -2.11 10.89 -22.72
CA GLU A 253 -2.24 11.36 -21.35
C GLU A 253 -3.34 10.56 -20.63
N ILE A 254 -3.01 10.08 -19.43
CA ILE A 254 -3.92 9.30 -18.58
C ILE A 254 -4.32 10.12 -17.36
N PRO A 255 -5.63 10.22 -17.05
CA PRO A 255 -6.08 10.83 -15.82
C PRO A 255 -5.45 10.15 -14.59
N LYS A 256 -4.96 10.94 -13.63
CA LYS A 256 -4.35 10.43 -12.38
C LYS A 256 -5.27 9.53 -11.54
N SER A 257 -6.59 9.63 -11.73
CA SER A 257 -7.58 8.79 -11.05
C SER A 257 -7.69 7.38 -11.64
N GLU A 258 -7.15 7.15 -12.83
CA GLU A 258 -7.30 5.89 -13.54
C GLU A 258 -6.33 4.82 -13.01
N LYS A 259 -6.85 3.61 -12.81
CA LYS A 259 -6.07 2.49 -12.26
C LYS A 259 -5.41 1.69 -13.38
N ILE A 260 -4.28 2.20 -13.84
CA ILE A 260 -3.49 1.63 -14.97
C ILE A 260 -3.10 0.18 -14.72
N TYR A 261 -2.83 -0.19 -13.47
CA TYR A 261 -2.35 -1.52 -13.08
C TYR A 261 -3.40 -2.44 -12.48
N ASP A 262 -4.68 -2.05 -12.50
CA ASP A 262 -5.76 -2.92 -12.03
C ASP A 262 -6.10 -3.96 -13.09
N LEU A 263 -5.68 -5.21 -12.87
CA LEU A 263 -5.98 -6.32 -13.77
C LEU A 263 -7.32 -7.01 -13.43
N GLY A 264 -8.03 -6.50 -12.41
CA GLY A 264 -9.20 -7.13 -11.82
C GLY A 264 -8.85 -8.00 -10.62
N ILE A 265 -9.78 -8.07 -9.66
CA ILE A 265 -9.63 -8.73 -8.35
C ILE A 265 -9.00 -10.11 -8.45
N LYS A 266 -9.47 -10.95 -9.39
CA LYS A 266 -8.98 -12.32 -9.58
C LYS A 266 -7.50 -12.36 -9.97
N TYR A 267 -7.08 -11.53 -10.92
CA TYR A 267 -5.69 -11.49 -11.40
C TYR A 267 -4.75 -10.84 -10.40
N ASN A 268 -5.21 -9.77 -9.74
CA ASN A 268 -4.45 -9.09 -8.70
C ASN A 268 -4.19 -10.03 -7.51
N TRP A 269 -5.22 -10.78 -7.07
CA TRP A 269 -5.07 -11.78 -6.02
C TRP A 269 -4.14 -12.92 -6.41
N ARG A 270 -4.27 -13.43 -7.65
CA ARG A 270 -3.41 -14.48 -8.17
C ARG A 270 -1.94 -14.05 -8.21
N SER A 271 -1.66 -12.84 -8.67
CA SER A 271 -0.31 -12.25 -8.68
C SER A 271 0.31 -12.22 -7.28
N LEU A 272 -0.47 -11.86 -6.26
CA LEU A 272 -0.03 -11.91 -4.87
C LEU A 272 0.29 -13.35 -4.40
N LEU A 273 -0.57 -14.32 -4.73
CA LEU A 273 -0.39 -15.70 -4.31
C LEU A 273 0.82 -16.37 -4.99
N GLU A 274 1.01 -16.11 -6.28
CA GLU A 274 2.13 -16.64 -7.07
C GLU A 274 3.47 -15.99 -6.72
N ALA A 275 3.46 -14.80 -6.10
CA ALA A 275 4.70 -14.15 -5.65
C ALA A 275 5.46 -15.06 -4.65
N PRO A 276 6.76 -15.32 -4.88
CA PRO A 276 7.52 -16.20 -4.01
C PRO A 276 7.74 -15.55 -2.64
N LEU A 277 7.80 -16.37 -1.59
CA LEU A 277 8.13 -15.88 -0.24
C LEU A 277 9.61 -15.50 -0.11
N TYR A 278 10.49 -16.17 -0.86
CA TYR A 278 11.91 -15.87 -0.96
C TYR A 278 12.18 -15.20 -2.31
N LEU A 279 12.85 -14.04 -2.31
CA LEU A 279 13.21 -13.39 -3.56
C LEU A 279 14.44 -14.07 -4.14
N THR A 280 14.30 -14.62 -5.33
CA THR A 280 15.42 -14.87 -6.22
C THR A 280 15.74 -13.56 -6.92
N GLU A 281 17.01 -13.13 -6.89
CA GLU A 281 17.43 -11.95 -7.64
C GLU A 281 17.34 -12.22 -9.15
N SER A 282 16.20 -11.87 -9.76
CA SER A 282 16.12 -11.79 -11.21
C SER A 282 16.81 -10.50 -11.65
N ARG A 283 17.83 -10.63 -12.52
CA ARG A 283 18.47 -9.49 -13.18
C ARG A 283 17.63 -8.92 -14.33
N ILE A 284 16.53 -9.59 -14.70
CA ILE A 284 15.67 -9.19 -15.81
C ILE A 284 14.45 -8.46 -15.27
N TYR A 285 14.26 -7.22 -15.71
CA TYR A 285 13.07 -6.43 -15.41
C TYR A 285 11.88 -6.95 -16.22
N SER A 286 10.76 -7.18 -15.54
CA SER A 286 9.48 -7.46 -16.19
C SER A 286 8.59 -6.24 -16.08
N TRP A 287 8.10 -5.76 -17.23
CA TRP A 287 7.18 -4.64 -17.28
C TRP A 287 5.85 -5.00 -16.60
N PRO A 288 5.30 -4.13 -15.73
CA PRO A 288 4.00 -4.36 -15.15
C PRO A 288 2.94 -4.32 -16.24
N LYS A 289 2.05 -5.32 -16.23
CA LYS A 289 0.96 -5.40 -17.19
C LYS A 289 -0.01 -4.22 -16.99
N ILE A 290 -0.30 -3.52 -18.08
CA ILE A 290 -1.31 -2.47 -18.10
C ILE A 290 -2.69 -3.10 -18.25
N ASN A 291 -3.68 -2.52 -17.58
CA ASN A 291 -5.07 -2.92 -17.67
C ASN A 291 -5.53 -2.94 -19.13
N ARG A 292 -6.09 -4.08 -19.55
CA ARG A 292 -6.55 -4.33 -20.91
C ARG A 292 -7.59 -3.31 -21.37
N GLN A 293 -8.52 -2.91 -20.51
CA GLN A 293 -9.56 -1.92 -20.84
C GLN A 293 -8.96 -0.55 -21.14
N VAL A 294 -7.91 -0.17 -20.40
CA VAL A 294 -7.16 1.07 -20.65
C VAL A 294 -6.52 1.00 -22.04
N LEU A 295 -5.81 -0.09 -22.35
CA LEU A 295 -5.17 -0.28 -23.65
C LEU A 295 -6.18 -0.33 -24.81
N GLU A 296 -7.32 -1.00 -24.66
CA GLU A 296 -8.38 -1.07 -25.67
C GLU A 296 -8.97 0.31 -25.95
N ARG A 297 -9.20 1.12 -24.91
CA ARG A 297 -9.67 2.50 -25.06
C ARG A 297 -8.64 3.36 -25.81
N LEU A 298 -7.35 3.26 -25.47
CA LEU A 298 -6.29 4.01 -26.14
C LEU A 298 -6.15 3.63 -27.61
N ARG A 299 -6.22 2.33 -27.92
CA ARG A 299 -6.21 1.81 -29.31
C ARG A 299 -7.46 2.23 -30.09
N LYS A 300 -8.63 2.33 -29.45
CA LYS A 300 -9.85 2.84 -30.10
C LYS A 300 -9.75 4.35 -30.39
N GLN A 301 -9.21 5.12 -29.45
CA GLN A 301 -8.93 6.54 -29.67
C GLN A 301 -7.95 6.73 -30.84
N GLU A 302 -7.01 5.81 -31.02
CA GLU A 302 -6.13 5.75 -32.19
C GLU A 302 -6.89 5.54 -33.49
N SER A 303 -7.73 4.49 -33.58
CA SER A 303 -8.49 4.19 -34.79
C SER A 303 -9.40 5.33 -35.22
N ASP A 304 -10.01 6.03 -34.25
CA ASP A 304 -10.90 7.16 -34.54
C ASP A 304 -10.13 8.37 -35.09
N VAL A 305 -8.91 8.64 -34.57
CA VAL A 305 -8.03 9.69 -35.08
C VAL A 305 -7.56 9.37 -36.50
N ASP A 306 -7.22 8.11 -36.77
CA ASP A 306 -6.74 7.69 -38.10
C ASP A 306 -7.87 7.71 -39.13
N LEU A 307 -9.07 7.27 -38.76
CA LEU A 307 -10.26 7.38 -39.61
C LEU A 307 -10.60 8.84 -39.94
N ARG A 308 -10.48 9.76 -38.96
CA ARG A 308 -10.66 11.20 -39.22
C ARG A 308 -9.57 11.76 -40.12
N ALA A 309 -8.30 11.41 -39.91
CA ALA A 309 -7.20 11.85 -40.76
C ALA A 309 -7.32 11.33 -42.20
N HIS A 310 -7.75 10.07 -42.37
CA HIS A 310 -8.02 9.48 -43.69
C HIS A 310 -9.27 10.07 -44.35
N GLY A 311 -10.33 10.33 -43.60
CA GLY A 311 -11.54 11.02 -44.09
C GLY A 311 -11.23 12.44 -44.57
N VAL A 312 -10.43 13.20 -43.80
CA VAL A 312 -9.97 14.55 -44.19
C VAL A 312 -9.08 14.49 -45.43
N ARG A 313 -8.19 13.50 -45.56
CA ARG A 313 -7.38 13.28 -46.79
C ARG A 313 -8.23 12.89 -48.00
N HIS A 314 -9.31 12.14 -47.81
CA HIS A 314 -10.25 11.80 -48.88
C HIS A 314 -11.06 13.00 -49.35
N ILE A 315 -11.54 13.82 -48.41
CA ILE A 315 -12.27 15.07 -48.71
C ILE A 315 -11.34 16.07 -49.42
N THR A 316 -10.11 16.28 -48.92
CA THR A 316 -9.14 17.17 -49.60
C THR A 316 -8.73 16.66 -50.98
N ARG A 317 -8.59 15.33 -51.19
CA ARG A 317 -8.39 14.76 -52.53
C ARG A 317 -9.61 14.93 -53.45
N GLN A 318 -10.84 14.82 -52.94
CA GLN A 318 -12.05 15.06 -53.74
C GLN A 318 -12.25 16.55 -54.07
N VAL A 319 -11.94 17.45 -53.14
CA VAL A 319 -11.98 18.90 -53.37
C VAL A 319 -10.89 19.33 -54.35
N SER A 320 -9.68 18.78 -54.26
CA SER A 320 -8.60 19.03 -55.24
C SER A 320 -8.95 18.50 -56.64
N ARG A 321 -9.63 17.35 -56.76
CA ARG A 321 -10.13 16.85 -58.05
C ARG A 321 -11.30 17.66 -58.61
N ARG A 322 -12.15 18.25 -57.76
CA ARG A 322 -13.23 19.15 -58.21
C ARG A 322 -12.74 20.57 -58.54
N GLY A 323 -11.68 21.05 -57.88
CA GLY A 323 -11.04 22.34 -58.18
C GLY A 323 -10.25 22.38 -59.49
N SER A 324 -9.91 21.22 -60.07
CA SER A 324 -9.23 21.13 -61.37
C SER A 324 -10.17 21.08 -62.58
N CYS A 325 -11.49 21.19 -62.38
CA CYS A 325 -12.50 21.05 -63.44
C CYS A 325 -13.16 22.38 -63.86
N ASN A 326 -12.63 23.54 -63.45
CA ASN A 326 -13.22 24.86 -63.73
C ASN A 326 -12.41 25.77 -64.69
N ASP A 327 -11.33 25.28 -65.31
CA ASP A 327 -10.49 26.10 -66.22
C ASP A 327 -10.66 25.78 -67.73
N LEU A 328 -11.86 25.36 -68.17
CA LEU A 328 -12.11 25.06 -69.60
C LEU A 328 -13.39 25.66 -70.20
N GLN A 329 -13.92 26.77 -69.67
CA GLN A 329 -14.99 27.52 -70.34
C GLN A 329 -14.80 29.03 -70.24
N GLN A 330 -13.91 29.60 -71.06
CA GLN A 330 -14.01 30.99 -71.52
C GLN A 330 -13.16 31.20 -72.78
N SER A 331 -13.71 30.87 -73.95
CA SER A 331 -13.16 31.26 -75.26
C SER A 331 -14.16 30.92 -76.38
N TYR A 332 -15.22 31.72 -76.53
CA TYR A 332 -16.04 31.91 -77.74
C TYR A 332 -16.95 33.11 -77.40
N GLY A 333 -17.04 34.23 -78.11
CA GLY A 333 -16.50 34.70 -79.38
C GLY A 333 -17.40 35.88 -79.77
N HIS A 334 -16.86 37.09 -79.73
CA HIS A 334 -17.50 38.29 -80.28
C HIS A 334 -17.24 38.32 -81.79
N ASN A 335 -18.30 38.17 -82.59
CA ASN A 335 -18.66 38.94 -83.78
C ASN A 335 -19.78 38.26 -84.55
#